data_AF-I5B055-F1
#
_entry.id   AF-I5B055-F1
#
_cell.length_a   1.000
_cell.length_b   1.000
_cell.length_c   1.000
_cell.angle_alpha   90.00
_cell.angle_beta   90.00
_cell.angle_gamma   90.00
#
_symmetry.space_group_name_H-M   'P 1'
#
loop_
_entity.id
_entity.type
_entity.pdbx_description
1 polymer ?
#
loop_
_entity_poly.entity_id
_entity_poly.type
_entity_poly.pdbx_seq_one_letter_code
_entity_poly.pdbx_strand_id
1 'polypeptide(L)'
;MAENTAQYGWDGSMGISLYDKIRQDMKAAMRKKDTAVRDTMRLIMGAFPEITVPITLESGKKSTRAKTPEEITDEDIHNIIRKFVKSEKTVLEIKKETSSDYLELLESYLPKMATTEQIEAWIKSNVDFSAIKSPMQAMGAVMKHFGKLADGNQVKDVLQGMTVEK
;
A
#
# COMPACT_ATOMS: atom_id res chain seq x y z
N MET A 1 24.69 0.78 3.59
CA MET A 1 24.05 -0.17 2.64
C MET A 1 22.72 0.42 2.19
N ALA A 2 22.74 1.57 1.50
CA ALA A 2 21.54 2.33 1.10
C ALA A 2 21.39 2.41 -0.44
N GLU A 3 22.17 1.62 -1.18
CA GLU A 3 22.27 1.76 -2.64
C GLU A 3 21.26 0.89 -3.42
N ASN A 4 20.58 -0.06 -2.77
CA ASN A 4 19.69 -1.01 -3.48
C ASN A 4 18.27 -0.49 -3.72
N THR A 5 17.83 0.56 -3.03
CA THR A 5 16.51 1.20 -3.23
C THR A 5 16.44 2.07 -4.48
N ALA A 6 17.58 2.46 -5.07
CA ALA A 6 17.58 3.28 -6.29
C ALA A 6 17.22 2.49 -7.56
N GLN A 7 17.22 1.15 -7.50
CA GLN A 7 17.09 0.30 -8.70
C GLN A 7 15.71 -0.38 -8.83
N TYR A 8 15.02 -0.59 -7.72
CA TYR A 8 13.76 -1.34 -7.64
C TYR A 8 12.69 -0.46 -7.01
N GLY A 9 11.43 -0.75 -7.32
CA GLY A 9 10.29 0.03 -6.87
C GLY A 9 9.42 0.50 -8.02
N TRP A 10 8.26 1.06 -7.70
CA TRP A 10 7.27 1.45 -8.70
C TRP A 10 6.52 2.70 -8.26
N ASP A 11 6.18 3.53 -9.25
CA ASP A 11 5.29 4.67 -9.07
C ASP A 11 4.35 4.76 -10.29
N GLY A 12 3.12 5.24 -10.06
CA GLY A 12 2.11 5.36 -11.11
C GLY A 12 2.53 6.27 -12.28
N SER A 13 3.51 7.16 -12.08
CA SER A 13 4.07 8.01 -13.15
C SER A 13 4.97 7.26 -14.13
N MET A 14 5.37 6.01 -13.86
CA MET A 14 6.29 5.24 -14.71
C MET A 14 5.65 4.76 -16.04
N GLY A 15 4.34 4.92 -16.23
CA GLY A 15 3.65 4.54 -17.47
C GLY A 15 3.60 3.03 -17.74
N ILE A 16 3.91 2.22 -16.74
CA ILE A 16 3.86 0.76 -16.76
C ILE A 16 3.00 0.26 -15.59
N SER A 17 2.26 -0.82 -15.78
CA SER A 17 1.49 -1.44 -14.70
C SER A 17 2.42 -1.97 -13.60
N LEU A 18 1.91 -2.02 -12.36
CA LEU A 18 2.65 -2.64 -11.27
C LEU A 18 2.85 -4.14 -11.52
N TYR A 19 1.87 -4.80 -12.16
CA TYR A 19 1.98 -6.20 -12.57
C TYR A 19 3.22 -6.45 -13.45
N ASP A 20 3.39 -5.64 -14.49
CA ASP A 20 4.52 -5.77 -15.42
C ASP A 20 5.83 -5.38 -14.75
N LYS A 21 5.83 -4.35 -13.91
CA LYS A 21 7.02 -3.92 -13.18
C LYS A 21 7.56 -5.02 -12.26
N ILE A 22 6.71 -5.67 -11.46
CA ILE A 22 7.11 -6.80 -10.61
C ILE A 22 7.78 -7.92 -11.43
N ARG A 23 7.24 -8.23 -12.62
CA ARG A 23 7.81 -9.24 -13.53
C ARG A 23 9.15 -8.79 -14.13
N GLN A 24 9.26 -7.52 -14.51
CA GLN A 24 10.52 -6.95 -15.04
C GLN A 24 11.62 -6.97 -13.97
N ASP A 25 11.30 -6.56 -12.75
CA ASP A 25 12.25 -6.50 -11.65
C ASP A 25 12.66 -7.89 -11.17
N MET A 26 11.74 -8.85 -11.17
CA MET A 26 12.08 -10.25 -10.94
C MET A 26 13.12 -10.77 -11.96
N LYS A 27 12.93 -10.48 -13.26
CA LYS A 27 13.90 -10.86 -14.30
C LYS A 27 15.23 -10.12 -14.13
N ALA A 28 15.21 -8.84 -13.79
CA ALA A 28 16.41 -8.05 -13.53
C ALA A 28 17.19 -8.61 -12.33
N ALA A 29 16.51 -8.89 -11.23
CA ALA A 29 17.08 -9.48 -10.01
C ALA A 29 17.69 -10.86 -10.27
N MET A 30 17.05 -11.70 -11.10
CA MET A 30 17.63 -12.98 -11.52
C MET A 30 18.96 -12.82 -12.26
N ARG A 31 19.07 -11.84 -13.18
CA ARG A 31 20.30 -11.58 -13.93
C ARG A 31 21.42 -11.03 -13.04
N LYS A 32 21.06 -10.13 -12.12
CA LYS A 32 21.99 -9.49 -11.18
C LYS A 32 22.32 -10.35 -9.97
N LYS A 33 21.63 -11.49 -9.80
CA LYS A 33 21.71 -12.39 -8.65
C LYS A 33 21.31 -11.71 -7.32
N ASP A 34 20.42 -10.73 -7.38
CA ASP A 34 19.76 -10.15 -6.21
C ASP A 34 18.72 -11.14 -5.66
N THR A 35 19.16 -12.06 -4.82
CA THR A 35 18.32 -13.14 -4.29
C THR A 35 17.16 -12.61 -3.46
N ALA A 36 17.41 -11.62 -2.59
CA ALA A 36 16.38 -10.99 -1.77
C ALA A 36 15.24 -10.41 -2.62
N VAL A 37 15.58 -9.56 -3.61
CA VAL A 37 14.59 -8.94 -4.50
C VAL A 37 13.85 -10.00 -5.31
N ARG A 38 14.59 -10.95 -5.90
CA ARG A 38 14.00 -12.04 -6.67
C ARG A 38 12.97 -12.83 -5.85
N ASP A 39 13.31 -13.16 -4.61
CA ASP A 39 12.45 -13.98 -3.76
C ASP A 39 11.24 -13.18 -3.27
N THR A 40 11.39 -11.89 -2.98
CA THR A 40 10.27 -10.98 -2.72
C THR A 40 9.32 -10.88 -3.90
N MET A 41 9.83 -10.66 -5.12
CA MET A 41 8.97 -10.57 -6.31
C MET A 41 8.23 -11.89 -6.57
N ARG A 42 8.90 -13.04 -6.37
CA ARG A 42 8.26 -14.36 -6.49
C ARG A 42 7.18 -14.57 -5.44
N LEU A 43 7.39 -14.10 -4.21
CA LEU A 43 6.39 -14.18 -3.15
C LEU A 43 5.15 -13.36 -3.51
N ILE A 44 5.32 -12.13 -4.03
CA ILE A 44 4.22 -11.29 -4.52
C ILE A 44 3.45 -11.99 -5.64
N MET A 45 4.16 -12.50 -6.65
CA MET A 45 3.53 -13.22 -7.77
C MET A 45 2.83 -14.50 -7.32
N GLY A 46 3.38 -15.19 -6.31
CA GLY A 46 2.81 -16.40 -5.73
C GLY A 46 1.47 -16.17 -5.02
N ALA A 47 1.19 -14.93 -4.61
CA ALA A 47 -0.08 -14.55 -4.00
C ALA A 47 -1.17 -14.13 -5.01
N PHE A 48 -0.85 -14.00 -6.31
CA PHE A 48 -1.84 -13.63 -7.33
C PHE A 48 -3.05 -14.57 -7.43
N PRO A 49 -2.93 -15.90 -7.23
CA PRO A 49 -4.09 -16.79 -7.21
C PRO A 49 -5.13 -16.47 -6.11
N GLU A 50 -4.75 -15.73 -5.06
CA GLU A 50 -5.69 -15.28 -4.03
C GLU A 50 -6.60 -14.13 -4.51
N ILE A 51 -6.21 -13.45 -5.59
CA ILE A 51 -7.02 -12.38 -6.19
C ILE A 51 -8.09 -13.06 -7.03
N THR A 52 -9.35 -12.98 -6.58
CA THR A 52 -10.46 -13.70 -7.21
C THR A 52 -11.56 -12.78 -7.70
N VAL A 53 -12.32 -13.27 -8.67
CA VAL A 53 -13.57 -12.67 -9.16
C VAL A 53 -14.74 -13.62 -8.98
N PRO A 54 -15.93 -13.09 -8.67
CA PRO A 54 -17.13 -13.90 -8.53
C PRO A 54 -17.55 -14.47 -9.89
N ILE A 55 -18.00 -15.73 -9.89
CA ILE A 55 -18.56 -16.41 -11.06
C ILE A 55 -19.85 -17.13 -10.68
N THR A 56 -20.68 -17.41 -11.68
CA THR A 56 -21.86 -18.26 -11.52
C THR A 56 -21.62 -19.54 -12.32
N LEU A 57 -21.69 -20.69 -11.64
CA LEU A 57 -21.55 -22.00 -12.27
C LEU A 57 -22.80 -22.33 -13.10
N GLU A 58 -22.71 -23.29 -14.00
CA GLU A 58 -23.87 -23.77 -14.80
C GLU A 58 -25.03 -24.26 -13.91
N SER A 59 -24.71 -24.74 -12.70
CA SER A 59 -25.70 -25.11 -11.68
C SER A 59 -26.41 -23.93 -10.99
N GLY A 60 -26.11 -22.69 -11.36
CA GLY A 60 -26.61 -21.46 -10.73
C GLY A 60 -25.93 -21.10 -9.40
N LYS A 61 -25.01 -21.93 -8.90
CA LYS A 61 -24.26 -21.64 -7.66
C LYS A 61 -23.22 -20.54 -7.87
N LYS A 62 -23.16 -19.60 -6.92
CA LYS A 62 -22.08 -18.60 -6.86
C LYS A 62 -20.78 -19.26 -6.40
N SER A 63 -19.70 -18.97 -7.10
CA SER A 63 -18.33 -19.39 -6.77
C SER A 63 -17.36 -18.25 -7.07
N THR A 64 -16.06 -18.51 -6.96
CA THR A 64 -15.01 -17.58 -7.36
C THR A 64 -13.98 -18.30 -8.24
N ARG A 65 -13.25 -17.53 -9.05
CA ARG A 65 -12.04 -17.99 -9.75
C ARG A 65 -10.93 -16.95 -9.57
N ALA A 66 -9.68 -17.36 -9.75
CA ALA A 66 -8.58 -16.42 -9.82
C ALA A 66 -8.76 -15.44 -10.99
N LYS A 67 -8.32 -14.20 -10.79
CA LYS A 67 -8.22 -13.19 -11.85
C LYS A 67 -7.16 -13.61 -12.87
N THR A 68 -7.42 -13.34 -14.15
CA THR A 68 -6.38 -13.44 -15.18
C THR A 68 -5.40 -12.28 -15.04
N PRO A 69 -4.18 -12.36 -15.63
CA PRO A 69 -3.22 -11.26 -15.63
C PRO A 69 -3.81 -9.90 -16.04
N GLU A 70 -4.72 -9.90 -17.02
CA GLU A 70 -5.37 -8.71 -17.57
C GLU A 70 -6.43 -8.11 -16.62
N GLU A 71 -6.96 -8.92 -15.69
CA GLU A 71 -7.95 -8.50 -14.69
C GLU A 71 -7.30 -8.01 -13.39
N ILE A 72 -6.02 -8.33 -13.16
CA ILE A 72 -5.28 -7.91 -11.97
C ILE A 72 -4.95 -6.42 -12.09
N THR A 73 -5.48 -5.64 -11.15
CA THR A 73 -5.23 -4.20 -11.08
C THR A 73 -4.05 -3.88 -10.17
N ASP A 74 -3.44 -2.71 -10.34
CA ASP A 74 -2.37 -2.22 -9.45
C ASP A 74 -2.83 -2.23 -7.98
N GLU A 75 -4.10 -1.89 -7.74
CA GLU A 75 -4.69 -1.89 -6.40
C GLU A 75 -4.80 -3.30 -5.80
N ASP A 76 -5.09 -4.34 -6.60
CA ASP A 76 -5.06 -5.72 -6.12
C ASP A 76 -3.66 -6.09 -5.63
N ILE A 77 -2.62 -5.68 -6.36
CA ILE A 77 -1.22 -5.95 -6.01
C ILE A 77 -0.79 -5.11 -4.80
N HIS A 78 -1.18 -3.83 -4.70
CA HIS A 78 -0.97 -3.03 -3.51
C HIS A 78 -1.57 -3.69 -2.27
N ASN A 79 -2.74 -4.31 -2.38
CA ASN A 79 -3.36 -5.02 -1.26
C ASN A 79 -2.55 -6.24 -0.81
N ILE A 80 -1.96 -7.00 -1.74
CA ILE A 80 -1.00 -8.08 -1.41
C ILE A 80 0.22 -7.51 -0.69
N ILE A 81 0.86 -6.49 -1.27
CA ILE A 81 2.07 -5.88 -0.71
C ILE A 81 1.79 -5.33 0.70
N ARG A 82 0.65 -4.66 0.93
CA ARG A 82 0.23 -4.19 2.25
C ARG A 82 0.05 -5.33 3.27
N LYS A 83 -0.47 -6.49 2.86
CA LYS A 83 -0.56 -7.68 3.74
C LYS A 83 0.84 -8.13 4.18
N PHE A 84 1.80 -8.16 3.26
CA PHE A 84 3.18 -8.53 3.57
C PHE A 84 3.88 -7.49 4.44
N VAL A 85 3.70 -6.20 4.17
CA VAL A 85 4.18 -5.11 5.02
C VAL A 85 3.65 -5.27 6.44
N LYS A 86 2.35 -5.54 6.61
CA LYS A 86 1.74 -5.76 7.93
C LYS A 86 2.35 -6.98 8.63
N SER A 87 2.50 -8.10 7.92
CA SER A 87 3.11 -9.32 8.46
C SER A 87 4.55 -9.08 8.90
N GLU A 88 5.35 -8.38 8.09
CA GLU A 88 6.74 -8.07 8.41
C GLU A 88 6.84 -7.14 9.62
N LYS A 89 5.99 -6.10 9.70
CA LYS A 89 5.94 -5.20 10.87
C LYS A 89 5.65 -5.97 12.17
N THR A 90 4.75 -6.96 12.14
CA THR A 90 4.51 -7.83 13.31
C THR A 90 5.75 -8.66 13.67
N VAL A 91 6.49 -9.18 12.70
CA VAL A 91 7.73 -9.93 12.95
C VAL A 91 8.81 -9.02 13.56
N LEU A 92 8.97 -7.80 13.02
CA LEU A 92 9.94 -6.82 13.50
C LEU A 92 9.62 -6.36 14.93
N GLU A 93 8.34 -6.16 15.26
CA GLU A 93 7.91 -5.83 16.62
C GLU A 93 8.32 -6.90 17.62
N ILE A 94 8.13 -8.18 17.29
CA ILE A 94 8.56 -9.32 18.12
C ILE A 94 10.09 -9.33 18.29
N LYS A 95 10.82 -8.98 17.24
CA LYS A 95 12.29 -8.86 17.26
C LYS A 95 12.81 -7.58 17.91
N LYS A 96 11.93 -6.62 18.22
CA LYS A 96 12.28 -5.25 18.65
C LYS A 96 13.16 -4.50 17.64
N GLU A 97 12.92 -4.76 16.35
CA GLU A 97 13.54 -4.08 15.22
C GLU A 97 12.53 -3.09 14.61
N THR A 98 13.02 -2.04 13.96
CA THR A 98 12.16 -0.99 13.37
C THR A 98 12.07 -1.04 11.85
N SER A 99 13.05 -1.68 11.19
CA SER A 99 13.10 -1.80 9.73
C SER A 99 13.82 -3.09 9.33
N SER A 100 13.57 -3.52 8.08
CA SER A 100 14.33 -4.56 7.40
C SER A 100 14.42 -4.24 5.91
N ASP A 101 15.46 -4.75 5.24
CA ASP A 101 15.61 -4.60 3.78
C ASP A 101 14.36 -5.11 3.03
N TYR A 102 13.70 -6.14 3.56
CA TYR A 102 12.45 -6.66 3.01
C TYR A 102 11.29 -5.68 3.15
N LEU A 103 11.14 -5.05 4.32
CA LEU A 103 10.13 -4.02 4.55
C LEU A 103 10.34 -2.83 3.62
N GLU A 104 11.56 -2.30 3.54
CA GLU A 104 11.89 -1.15 2.69
C GLU A 104 11.67 -1.46 1.21
N LEU A 105 12.03 -2.67 0.79
CA LEU A 105 11.75 -3.13 -0.57
C LEU A 105 10.25 -3.17 -0.86
N LEU A 106 9.42 -3.73 0.02
CA LEU A 106 7.97 -3.75 -0.18
C LEU A 106 7.38 -2.34 -0.25
N GLU A 107 7.81 -1.45 0.64
CA GLU A 107 7.33 -0.06 0.69
C GLU A 107 7.72 0.73 -0.57
N SER A 108 8.81 0.38 -1.25
CA SER A 108 9.20 0.98 -2.54
C SER A 108 8.24 0.70 -3.71
N TYR A 109 7.31 -0.25 -3.57
CA TYR A 109 6.26 -0.57 -4.56
C TYR A 109 4.87 -0.12 -4.10
N LEU A 110 4.77 0.57 -2.97
CA LEU A 110 3.53 1.20 -2.53
C LEU A 110 3.56 2.69 -2.89
N PRO A 111 2.41 3.29 -3.23
CA PRO A 111 2.35 4.72 -3.38
C PRO A 111 2.71 5.38 -2.04
N LYS A 112 3.47 6.48 -2.11
CA LYS A 112 3.91 7.20 -0.92
C LYS A 112 2.72 7.60 -0.06
N MET A 113 2.81 7.28 1.23
CA MET A 113 1.80 7.71 2.18
C MET A 113 1.80 9.24 2.30
N ALA A 114 0.63 9.81 2.55
CA ALA A 114 0.47 11.20 2.85
C ALA A 114 1.22 11.51 4.16
N THR A 115 2.08 12.51 4.08
CA THR A 115 2.77 13.06 5.25
C THR A 115 1.77 13.79 6.16
N THR A 116 2.15 13.97 7.41
CA THR A 116 1.35 14.73 8.39
C THR A 116 1.02 16.12 7.88
N GLU A 117 1.98 16.78 7.24
CA GLU A 117 1.85 18.12 6.67
C GLU A 117 0.87 18.15 5.48
N GLN A 118 0.89 17.12 4.62
CA GLN A 118 -0.06 17.01 3.52
C GLN A 118 -1.49 16.78 4.01
N ILE A 119 -1.65 15.94 5.04
CA ILE A 119 -2.94 15.69 5.69
C ILE A 119 -3.45 16.99 6.33
N GLU A 120 -2.60 17.69 7.08
CA GLU A 120 -2.91 18.96 7.74
C GLU A 120 -3.32 20.05 6.73
N ALA A 121 -2.55 20.24 5.66
CA ALA A 121 -2.82 21.23 4.63
C ALA A 121 -4.15 20.96 3.91
N TRP A 122 -4.44 19.69 3.61
CA TRP A 122 -5.72 19.31 3.00
C TRP A 122 -6.89 19.61 3.94
N ILE A 123 -6.77 19.24 5.22
CA ILE A 123 -7.80 19.49 6.22
C ILE A 123 -8.09 20.99 6.34
N LYS A 124 -7.05 21.82 6.52
CA LYS A 124 -7.20 23.30 6.63
C LYS A 124 -7.88 23.93 5.41
N SER A 125 -7.70 23.34 4.24
CA SER A 125 -8.25 23.86 2.98
C SER A 125 -9.66 23.34 2.65
N ASN A 126 -10.07 22.19 3.21
CA ASN A 126 -11.30 21.48 2.79
C ASN A 126 -12.29 21.23 3.92
N VAL A 127 -11.90 21.44 5.18
CA VAL A 127 -12.75 21.22 6.35
C VAL A 127 -13.05 22.55 7.03
N ASP A 128 -14.33 22.89 7.09
CA ASP A 128 -14.79 24.03 7.88
C ASP A 128 -15.02 23.59 9.33
N PHE A 129 -14.06 23.91 10.20
CA PHE A 129 -14.14 23.61 11.62
C PHE A 129 -15.24 24.37 12.36
N SER A 130 -15.75 25.48 11.81
CA SER A 130 -16.85 26.23 12.43
C SER A 130 -18.19 25.50 12.34
N ALA A 131 -18.34 24.62 11.33
CA ALA A 131 -19.55 23.84 11.09
C ALA A 131 -19.60 22.50 11.85
N ILE A 132 -18.51 22.11 12.53
CA ILE A 132 -18.38 20.80 13.20
C ILE A 132 -18.07 20.94 14.69
N LYS A 133 -18.63 20.03 15.50
CA LYS A 133 -18.50 20.05 16.97
C LYS A 133 -17.18 19.47 17.47
N SER A 134 -16.51 18.67 16.64
CA SER A 134 -15.23 18.04 16.95
C SER A 134 -14.46 17.79 15.65
N PRO A 135 -13.13 18.04 15.62
CA PRO A 135 -12.27 17.68 14.50
C PRO A 135 -12.37 16.21 14.08
N MET A 136 -12.72 15.30 14.99
CA MET A 136 -12.96 13.89 14.65
C MET A 136 -14.07 13.69 13.62
N GLN A 137 -15.00 14.64 13.46
CA GLN A 137 -16.03 14.59 12.43
C GLN A 137 -15.45 14.69 11.01
N ALA A 138 -14.25 15.27 10.86
CA ALA A 138 -13.55 15.36 9.58
C ALA A 138 -12.88 14.04 9.16
N MET A 139 -12.73 13.07 10.07
CA MET A 139 -12.07 11.78 9.82
C MET A 139 -12.58 11.10 8.55
N GLY A 140 -13.91 11.02 8.38
CA GLY A 140 -14.52 10.40 7.21
C GLY A 140 -14.19 11.11 5.90
N ALA A 141 -14.12 12.45 5.91
CA ALA A 141 -13.78 13.23 4.72
C ALA A 141 -12.30 13.07 4.34
N VAL A 142 -11.40 13.12 5.34
CA VAL A 142 -9.96 12.92 5.14
C VAL A 142 -9.66 11.52 4.62
N MET A 143 -10.23 10.49 5.27
CA MET A 143 -10.06 9.11 4.83
C MET A 143 -10.70 8.85 3.45
N LYS A 144 -11.76 9.59 3.08
CA LYS A 144 -12.33 9.51 1.72
C LYS A 144 -11.39 10.13 0.67
N HIS A 145 -10.68 11.20 1.01
CA HIS A 145 -9.74 11.85 0.09
C HIS A 145 -8.45 11.06 -0.08
N PHE A 146 -7.78 10.72 1.03
CA PHE A 146 -6.50 10.00 0.98
C PHE A 146 -6.68 8.49 0.81
N GLY A 147 -7.84 7.94 1.16
CA GLY A 147 -8.11 6.51 1.03
C GLY A 147 -7.09 5.68 1.80
N LYS A 148 -6.38 4.81 1.07
CA LYS A 148 -5.32 3.96 1.62
C LYS A 148 -3.94 4.63 1.62
N LEU A 149 -3.85 5.90 1.25
CA LEU A 149 -2.61 6.67 1.27
C LEU A 149 -2.38 7.36 2.61
N ALA A 150 -3.34 7.31 3.54
CA ALA A 150 -3.14 7.81 4.89
C ALA A 150 -3.37 6.69 5.91
N ASP A 151 -2.57 6.67 6.97
CA ASP A 151 -2.82 5.81 8.13
C ASP A 151 -3.90 6.44 9.03
N GLY A 152 -4.85 5.62 9.47
CA GLY A 152 -5.97 6.11 10.28
C GLY A 152 -5.54 6.64 11.65
N ASN A 153 -4.48 6.09 12.26
CA ASN A 153 -3.95 6.62 13.51
C ASN A 153 -3.23 7.94 13.25
N GLN A 154 -2.44 8.04 12.18
CA GLN A 154 -1.82 9.30 11.78
C GLN A 154 -2.86 10.40 11.57
N VAL A 155 -3.93 10.14 10.79
CA VAL A 155 -5.01 11.12 10.57
C VAL A 155 -5.68 11.52 11.88
N LYS A 156 -5.92 10.55 12.78
CA LYS A 156 -6.48 10.81 14.11
C LYS A 156 -5.57 11.75 14.91
N ASP A 157 -4.27 11.49 14.93
CA ASP A 157 -3.30 12.28 15.69
C ASP A 157 -3.24 13.72 15.15
N VAL A 158 -3.25 13.91 13.82
CA VAL A 158 -3.33 15.25 13.19
C VAL A 158 -4.60 15.98 13.61
N LEU A 159 -5.77 15.33 13.50
CA LEU A 159 -7.04 15.95 13.85
C LEU A 159 -7.15 16.26 15.36
N GLN A 160 -6.54 15.45 16.23
CA GLN A 160 -6.44 15.75 17.66
C GLN A 160 -5.54 16.96 17.92
N GLY A 161 -4.40 17.08 17.24
CA GLY A 161 -3.52 18.24 17.35
C GLY A 161 -4.21 19.56 16.98
N MET A 162 -5.17 19.54 16.06
CA MET A 162 -5.97 20.70 15.66
C MET A 162 -7.00 21.17 16.71
N THR A 163 -7.22 20.43 17.80
CA THR A 163 -8.15 20.85 18.86
C THR A 163 -7.56 21.85 19.86
N VAL A 164 -6.25 22.13 19.79
CA VAL A 164 -5.52 22.84 20.85
C VAL A 164 -5.52 24.36 20.68
N GLU A 165 -6.02 24.92 19.58
CA GLU A 165 -6.26 26.36 19.46
C GLU A 165 -7.67 26.73 19.93
N LYS A 166 -7.84 26.86 21.26
CA LYS A 166 -8.92 27.63 21.87
C LYS A 166 -8.38 28.53 22.95
#